data_AF-A0A1M7T8Y2-F1
#
_entry.id   AF-A0A1M7T8Y2-F1
#
_cell.length_a   1.000
_cell.length_b   1.000
_cell.length_c   1.000
_cell.angle_alpha   90.00
_cell.angle_beta   90.00
_cell.angle_gamma   90.00
#
_symmetry.space_group_name_H-M   'P 1'
#
loop_
_entity.id
_entity.type
_entity.pdbx_description
1 polymer ?
#
loop_
_entity_poly.entity_id
_entity_poly.type
_entity_poly.pdbx_seq_one_letter_code
_entity_poly.pdbx_strand_id
1 'polypeptide(L)'
;MHSLSRPRVVAALSLGVVALAVVLLPTAHAGADPAGPAVATASLLDSPELDELQRRAAEVQADLQERQSRVVAAREALAAAEAAAAQAEADIVAADAELARARAEVARHASAVYRDAGEVTPLSVLLSGGDPGDVVAAGGLLDAAERHAAAVVAAAERRRQEAAARRAEAETTRETARARAAELTTETAELEAAAAAAGRDLEVAVAAADRQLGRQREEQRAAGRQAAADWHGYLDELAAAGVTPPPAAALRDPVVGLPDGLVPVPASGGGVQAGAARLPGAPAPLVVPAAEAVDAVSAAVDALELPYAAGAAGPDAWSCGALVHAVYASVGIDLPDDQAGLHAVTTPVDPADVLPGDLVFLRAGRSGPGNVGIALDRWTVLAADARAGAVVVGRPAADRVLGAGRPGLGLRAAVPATGPSGGALPVECGDVRYPPETSGGRAWGGFPNGLIPPSAMCPLEGAGHVLRCDAAAAYQVMSSAFAGAFGTPLCLTDSYRSYAAQVQLYGEKPELAAVPGTSNHGWGLAVDLCGGVERFGTAQYAWMATNAGRFGFVHPRWADLGNGREEPWHWEYAGA
;
A
#
# COMPACT_ATOMS: atom_id res chain seq x y z
N MET A 1 73.13 4.11 -14.95
CA MET A 1 72.67 5.43 -15.40
C MET A 1 71.16 5.49 -15.24
N HIS A 2 70.68 6.63 -14.73
CA HIS A 2 69.28 7.01 -14.48
C HIS A 2 68.48 6.29 -13.38
N SER A 3 68.64 6.86 -12.18
CA SER A 3 67.63 7.18 -11.16
C SER A 3 66.18 7.23 -11.68
N LEU A 4 65.22 6.74 -10.88
CA LEU A 4 64.02 7.49 -10.53
C LEU A 4 63.35 6.95 -9.24
N SER A 5 62.97 7.91 -8.41
CA SER A 5 62.58 7.84 -7.00
C SER A 5 61.22 7.20 -6.71
N ARG A 6 61.11 6.60 -5.51
CA ARG A 6 59.85 6.47 -4.73
C ARG A 6 59.53 7.81 -4.04
N PRO A 7 58.26 8.10 -3.72
CA PRO A 7 57.81 8.00 -2.31
C PRO A 7 56.35 7.48 -2.18
N ARG A 8 56.01 6.58 -1.24
CA ARG A 8 55.66 6.80 0.19
C ARG A 8 54.47 7.75 0.42
N VAL A 9 53.33 7.13 0.72
CA VAL A 9 52.07 7.68 1.21
C VAL A 9 52.25 8.23 2.63
N VAL A 10 51.80 9.47 2.86
CA VAL A 10 51.57 10.05 4.19
C VAL A 10 50.11 10.48 4.24
N ALA A 11 49.37 9.93 5.19
CA ALA A 11 48.01 10.32 5.54
C ALA A 11 48.03 11.67 6.30
N ALA A 12 47.15 12.58 5.94
CA ALA A 12 46.90 13.81 6.69
C ALA A 12 45.41 13.93 6.99
N LEU A 13 45.06 13.81 8.28
CA LEU A 13 43.79 14.26 8.84
C LEU A 13 43.69 15.78 8.67
N SER A 14 42.51 16.27 8.25
CA SER A 14 42.16 17.69 8.30
C SER A 14 40.93 17.86 9.20
N LEU A 15 41.14 18.43 10.39
CA LEU A 15 40.09 19.03 11.21
C LEU A 15 39.68 20.36 10.56
N GLY A 16 38.41 20.50 10.17
CA GLY A 16 37.81 21.77 9.77
C GLY A 16 37.23 22.49 10.98
N VAL A 17 37.86 23.59 11.39
CA VAL A 17 37.33 24.56 12.35
C VAL A 17 36.40 25.52 11.58
N VAL A 18 35.11 25.55 11.93
CA VAL A 18 34.18 26.57 11.44
C VAL A 18 34.15 27.72 12.44
N ALA A 19 34.61 28.88 12.01
CA ALA A 19 34.60 30.12 12.78
C ALA A 19 33.18 30.73 12.80
N LEU A 20 32.67 31.00 14.00
CA LEU A 20 31.39 31.66 14.25
C LEU A 20 31.58 33.18 14.11
N ALA A 21 31.08 33.77 13.03
CA ALA A 21 31.01 35.22 12.86
C ALA A 21 29.67 35.74 13.45
N VAL A 22 29.75 36.40 14.60
CA VAL A 22 28.62 37.13 15.21
C VAL A 22 28.48 38.47 14.49
N VAL A 23 27.41 38.63 13.71
CA VAL A 23 26.99 39.91 13.14
C VAL A 23 25.88 40.47 14.03
N LEU A 24 26.18 41.58 14.70
CA LEU A 24 25.20 42.40 15.43
C LEU A 24 24.48 43.31 14.42
N LEU A 25 23.15 43.16 14.29
CA LEU A 25 22.27 44.05 13.54
C LEU A 25 21.12 44.55 14.44
N PRO A 26 20.58 45.76 14.16
CA PRO A 26 19.77 46.53 15.10
C PRO A 26 18.32 46.03 15.20
N THR A 27 17.71 46.26 16.36
CA THR A 27 16.32 45.92 16.70
C THR A 27 15.31 46.80 15.95
N ALA A 28 14.85 46.33 14.79
CA ALA A 28 13.62 46.80 14.17
C ALA A 28 12.48 45.81 14.49
N HIS A 29 11.35 46.33 14.98
CA HIS A 29 10.15 45.55 15.26
C HIS A 29 9.55 45.08 13.91
N ALA A 30 9.80 43.82 13.57
CA ALA A 30 9.19 43.17 12.42
C ALA A 30 7.79 42.68 12.80
N GLY A 31 6.76 43.22 12.14
CA GLY A 31 5.49 42.53 11.99
C GLY A 31 5.78 41.21 11.27
N ALA A 32 5.44 40.10 11.92
CA ALA A 32 5.53 38.80 11.29
C ALA A 32 4.54 38.77 10.12
N ASP A 33 5.05 38.60 8.90
CA ASP A 33 4.27 38.08 7.78
C ASP A 33 3.81 36.66 8.17
N PRO A 34 2.50 36.39 8.31
CA PRO A 34 2.03 35.04 8.42
C PRO A 34 1.85 34.54 6.99
N ALA A 35 2.93 34.13 6.34
CA ALA A 35 2.79 33.01 5.44
C ALA A 35 2.20 31.89 6.30
N GLY A 36 0.93 31.56 6.09
CA GLY A 36 0.30 30.41 6.75
C GLY A 36 1.21 29.19 6.59
N PRO A 37 1.16 28.22 7.50
CA PRO A 37 2.01 27.04 7.39
C PRO A 37 1.87 26.52 5.97
N ALA A 38 2.97 26.57 5.22
CA ALA A 38 3.04 25.91 3.93
C ALA A 38 2.57 24.49 4.20
N VAL A 39 1.45 24.14 3.57
CA VAL A 39 0.89 22.79 3.65
C VAL A 39 2.00 21.87 3.16
N ALA A 40 2.79 21.33 4.09
CA ALA A 40 3.80 20.33 3.81
C ALA A 40 3.08 18.99 3.70
N THR A 41 2.13 18.91 2.77
CA THR A 41 1.59 17.64 2.28
C THR A 41 2.43 17.24 1.08
N ALA A 42 2.77 15.95 1.00
CA ALA A 42 3.46 15.27 -0.10
C ALA A 42 5.01 15.33 -0.15
N SER A 43 5.70 16.45 0.14
CA SER A 43 7.10 16.58 -0.30
C SER A 43 8.15 15.63 0.33
N LEU A 44 7.91 15.02 1.50
CA LEU A 44 8.87 14.07 2.09
C LEU A 44 8.63 12.61 1.68
N LEU A 45 7.47 12.30 1.10
CA LEU A 45 7.08 10.93 0.74
C LEU A 45 6.82 10.75 -0.76
N ASP A 46 6.73 11.84 -1.53
CA ASP A 46 6.76 11.85 -2.99
C ASP A 46 8.23 11.87 -3.49
N SER A 47 9.08 11.05 -2.86
CA SER A 47 10.52 10.96 -3.13
C SER A 47 10.78 9.82 -4.11
N PRO A 48 11.32 10.09 -5.32
CA PRO A 48 11.66 9.04 -6.27
C PRO A 48 12.68 8.04 -5.70
N GLU A 49 13.43 8.42 -4.66
CA GLU A 49 14.35 7.54 -3.92
C GLU A 49 13.62 6.46 -3.09
N LEU A 50 12.45 6.77 -2.52
CA LEU A 50 11.61 5.80 -1.80
C LEU A 50 10.94 4.82 -2.78
N ASP A 51 10.44 5.33 -3.91
CA ASP A 51 9.89 4.51 -4.99
C ASP A 51 10.94 3.51 -5.51
N GLU A 52 12.16 3.99 -5.73
CA GLU A 52 13.28 3.16 -6.18
C GLU A 52 13.72 2.15 -5.10
N LEU A 53 13.64 2.49 -3.82
CA LEU A 53 13.92 1.56 -2.74
C LEU A 53 12.86 0.44 -2.67
N GLN A 54 11.58 0.79 -2.81
CA GLN A 54 10.50 -0.20 -2.84
C GLN A 54 10.54 -1.06 -4.09
N ARG A 55 10.77 -0.48 -5.27
CA ARG A 55 10.91 -1.24 -6.53
C ARG A 55 12.02 -2.27 -6.40
N ARG A 56 13.21 -1.86 -5.92
CA ARG A 56 14.32 -2.77 -5.67
C ARG A 56 13.98 -3.84 -4.64
N ALA A 57 13.27 -3.49 -3.57
CA ALA A 57 12.84 -4.45 -2.57
C ALA A 57 11.81 -5.47 -3.14
N ALA A 58 10.91 -5.03 -4.01
CA ALA A 58 9.95 -5.90 -4.70
C ALA A 58 10.63 -6.81 -5.74
N GLU A 59 11.63 -6.29 -6.47
CA GLU A 59 12.47 -7.07 -7.38
C GLU A 59 13.23 -8.17 -6.63
N VAL A 60 13.82 -7.84 -5.48
CA VAL A 60 14.49 -8.83 -4.61
C VAL A 60 13.52 -9.92 -4.14
N GLN A 61 12.26 -9.58 -3.86
CA GLN A 61 11.23 -10.55 -3.45
C GLN A 61 10.73 -11.43 -4.60
N ALA A 62 10.62 -10.88 -5.82
CA ALA A 62 10.31 -11.68 -7.01
C ALA A 62 11.46 -12.66 -7.33
N ASP A 63 12.71 -12.17 -7.25
CA ASP A 63 13.90 -13.01 -7.37
C ASP A 63 13.95 -14.10 -6.30
N LEU A 64 13.53 -13.80 -5.07
CA LEU A 64 13.43 -14.78 -4.01
C LEU A 64 12.46 -15.92 -4.38
N GLN A 65 11.32 -15.63 -5.01
CA GLN A 65 10.36 -16.65 -5.46
C GLN A 65 10.96 -17.56 -6.53
N GLU A 66 11.63 -16.97 -7.54
CA GLU A 66 12.30 -17.76 -8.56
C GLU A 66 13.36 -18.67 -7.91
N ARG A 67 14.14 -18.14 -6.97
CA ARG A 67 15.19 -18.90 -6.26
C ARG A 67 14.63 -19.97 -5.34
N GLN A 68 13.50 -19.74 -4.67
CA GLN A 68 12.82 -20.76 -3.88
C GLN A 68 12.37 -21.95 -4.75
N SER A 69 11.83 -21.70 -5.95
CA SER A 69 11.49 -22.80 -6.87
C SER A 69 12.74 -23.60 -7.31
N ARG A 70 13.87 -22.91 -7.53
CA ARG A 70 15.17 -23.54 -7.79
C ARG A 70 15.70 -24.33 -6.60
N VAL A 71 15.47 -23.88 -5.36
CA VAL A 71 15.83 -24.64 -4.14
C VAL A 71 15.04 -25.94 -4.07
N VAL A 72 13.74 -25.90 -4.33
CA VAL A 72 12.89 -27.11 -4.37
C VAL A 72 13.44 -28.09 -5.41
N ALA A 73 13.66 -27.64 -6.64
CA ALA A 73 14.22 -28.47 -7.70
C ALA A 73 15.61 -29.03 -7.35
N ALA A 74 16.48 -28.23 -6.71
CA ALA A 74 17.80 -28.68 -6.29
C ALA A 74 17.74 -29.73 -5.18
N ARG A 75 16.77 -29.64 -4.26
CA ARG A 75 16.53 -30.65 -3.21
C ARG A 75 16.03 -31.96 -3.81
N GLU A 76 15.13 -31.90 -4.79
CA GLU A 76 14.67 -33.09 -5.52
C GLU A 76 15.82 -33.76 -6.28
N ALA A 77 16.65 -32.97 -6.96
CA ALA A 77 17.84 -33.47 -7.66
C ALA A 77 18.85 -34.11 -6.69
N LEU A 78 19.05 -33.52 -5.51
CA LEU A 78 19.90 -34.12 -4.46
C LEU A 78 19.32 -35.46 -3.97
N ALA A 79 18.02 -35.53 -3.69
CA ALA A 79 17.38 -36.77 -3.27
C ALA A 79 17.51 -37.88 -4.32
N ALA A 80 17.35 -37.54 -5.61
CA ALA A 80 17.56 -38.47 -6.71
C ALA A 80 19.03 -38.93 -6.81
N ALA A 81 20.00 -38.02 -6.64
CA ALA A 81 21.42 -38.34 -6.67
C ALA A 81 21.86 -39.21 -5.48
N GLU A 82 21.31 -38.97 -4.29
CA GLU A 82 21.52 -39.82 -3.12
C GLU A 82 20.99 -41.24 -3.32
N ALA A 83 19.80 -41.39 -3.91
CA ALA A 83 19.23 -42.68 -4.25
C ALA A 83 20.09 -43.43 -5.29
N ALA A 84 20.56 -42.73 -6.34
CA ALA A 84 21.44 -43.30 -7.35
C ALA A 84 22.79 -43.75 -6.76
N ALA A 85 23.39 -42.95 -5.87
CA ALA A 85 24.63 -43.30 -5.19
C ALA A 85 24.45 -44.54 -4.29
N ALA A 86 23.32 -44.62 -3.56
CA ALA A 86 23.01 -45.80 -2.74
C ALA A 86 22.83 -47.07 -3.60
N GLN A 87 22.17 -46.95 -4.75
CA GLN A 87 22.04 -48.06 -5.69
C GLN A 87 23.39 -48.49 -6.27
N ALA A 88 24.23 -47.54 -6.68
CA ALA A 88 25.55 -47.84 -7.21
C ALA A 88 26.47 -48.51 -6.17
N GLU A 89 26.34 -48.15 -4.89
CA GLU A 89 27.02 -48.83 -3.79
C GLU A 89 26.56 -50.29 -3.65
N ALA A 90 25.25 -50.54 -3.76
CA ALA A 90 24.71 -51.90 -3.74
C ALA A 90 25.20 -52.73 -4.95
N ASP A 91 25.28 -52.11 -6.13
CA ASP A 91 25.74 -52.76 -7.36
C ASP A 91 27.21 -53.19 -7.27
N ILE A 92 28.10 -52.35 -6.73
CA ILE A 92 29.52 -52.73 -6.57
C ILE A 92 29.68 -53.85 -5.54
N VAL A 93 28.92 -53.82 -4.44
CA VAL A 93 28.92 -54.91 -3.46
C VAL A 93 28.45 -56.23 -4.09
N ALA A 94 27.42 -56.18 -4.94
CA ALA A 94 26.94 -57.34 -5.68
C ALA A 94 27.97 -57.85 -6.71
N ALA A 95 28.63 -56.95 -7.44
CA ALA A 95 29.65 -57.30 -8.41
C ALA A 95 30.92 -57.88 -7.78
N ASP A 96 31.36 -57.34 -6.64
CA ASP A 96 32.47 -57.89 -5.85
C ASP A 96 32.14 -59.30 -5.35
N ALA A 97 30.90 -59.53 -4.89
CA ALA A 97 30.44 -60.86 -4.49
C ALA A 97 30.37 -61.84 -5.67
N GLU A 98 29.97 -61.40 -6.86
CA GLU A 98 29.97 -62.21 -8.09
C GLU A 98 31.41 -62.61 -8.48
N LEU A 99 32.33 -61.65 -8.49
CA LEU A 99 33.75 -61.90 -8.78
C LEU A 99 34.37 -62.88 -7.77
N ALA A 100 34.06 -62.73 -6.48
CA ALA A 100 34.51 -63.65 -5.45
C ALA A 100 34.00 -65.08 -5.68
N ARG A 101 32.71 -65.24 -6.06
CA ARG A 101 32.12 -66.55 -6.41
C ARG A 101 32.80 -67.16 -7.64
N ALA A 102 32.99 -66.38 -8.71
CA ALA A 102 33.66 -66.83 -9.93
C ALA A 102 35.09 -67.32 -9.66
N ARG A 103 35.87 -66.56 -8.88
CA ARG A 103 37.24 -66.95 -8.47
C ARG A 103 37.24 -68.20 -7.60
N ALA A 104 36.30 -68.32 -6.67
CA ALA A 104 36.18 -69.51 -5.82
C ALA A 104 35.82 -70.77 -6.62
N GLU A 105 34.98 -70.65 -7.65
CA GLU A 105 34.61 -71.76 -8.53
C GLU A 105 35.80 -72.23 -9.38
N VAL A 106 36.54 -71.29 -9.99
CA VAL A 106 37.79 -71.60 -10.70
C VAL A 106 38.82 -72.24 -9.77
N ALA A 107 38.99 -71.72 -8.55
CA ALA A 107 39.91 -72.28 -7.56
C ALA A 107 39.50 -73.69 -7.11
N ARG A 108 38.20 -73.96 -6.93
CA ARG A 108 37.70 -75.32 -6.63
C ARG A 108 37.96 -76.27 -7.79
N HIS A 109 37.69 -75.84 -9.03
CA HIS A 109 37.95 -76.65 -10.22
C HIS A 109 39.45 -76.95 -10.36
N ALA A 110 40.31 -75.93 -10.27
CA ALA A 110 41.77 -76.11 -10.30
C ALA A 110 42.29 -77.01 -9.17
N SER A 111 41.75 -76.87 -7.96
CA SER A 111 42.11 -77.75 -6.84
C SER A 111 41.61 -79.19 -7.01
N ALA A 112 40.47 -79.39 -7.68
CA ALA A 112 39.97 -80.72 -8.00
C ALA A 112 40.87 -81.40 -9.04
N VAL A 113 41.21 -80.68 -10.13
CA VAL A 113 42.16 -81.13 -11.16
C VAL A 113 43.53 -81.46 -10.55
N TYR A 114 44.03 -80.65 -9.61
CA TYR A 114 45.33 -80.90 -8.98
C TYR A 114 45.33 -82.09 -8.00
N ARG A 115 44.21 -82.34 -7.30
CA ARG A 115 44.12 -83.39 -6.26
C ARG A 115 43.72 -84.76 -6.81
N ASP A 116 42.95 -84.81 -7.89
CA ASP A 116 42.58 -86.06 -8.54
C ASP A 116 43.73 -86.52 -9.44
N ALA A 117 44.61 -87.35 -8.91
CA ALA A 117 45.86 -87.81 -9.54
C ALA A 117 45.66 -88.77 -10.75
N GLY A 118 44.53 -88.67 -11.45
CA GLY A 118 44.14 -89.49 -12.58
C GLY A 118 43.30 -88.68 -13.56
N GLU A 119 43.94 -87.79 -14.31
CA GLU A 119 43.24 -87.02 -15.35
C GLU A 119 42.77 -87.91 -16.50
N VAL A 120 41.68 -87.45 -17.14
CA VAL A 120 41.37 -87.64 -18.57
C VAL A 120 42.19 -86.59 -19.36
N THR A 121 43.52 -86.72 -19.36
CA THR A 121 44.40 -86.01 -20.32
C THR A 121 44.32 -86.66 -21.69
N PRO A 122 44.68 -85.96 -22.77
CA PRO A 122 44.95 -86.58 -24.07
C PRO A 122 45.88 -87.81 -23.95
N LEU A 123 46.87 -87.74 -23.06
CA LEU A 123 47.83 -88.81 -22.77
C LEU A 123 47.20 -90.00 -22.01
N SER A 124 46.30 -89.75 -21.07
CA SER A 124 45.56 -90.80 -20.35
C SER A 124 44.46 -91.45 -21.18
N VAL A 125 43.80 -90.70 -22.07
CA VAL A 125 42.80 -91.19 -23.04
C VAL A 125 43.51 -92.09 -24.06
N LEU A 126 44.72 -91.69 -24.48
CA LEU A 126 45.61 -92.51 -25.30
C LEU A 126 46.08 -93.78 -24.56
N LEU A 127 46.48 -93.66 -23.28
CA LEU A 127 46.95 -94.80 -22.46
C LEU A 127 45.83 -95.74 -21.97
N SER A 128 44.56 -95.31 -22.02
CA SER A 128 43.38 -96.12 -21.66
C SER A 128 42.70 -96.79 -22.87
N GLY A 129 43.22 -96.59 -24.08
CA GLY A 129 42.79 -97.28 -25.30
C GLY A 129 41.78 -96.51 -26.18
N GLY A 130 41.64 -95.19 -26.02
CA GLY A 130 40.80 -94.35 -26.87
C GLY A 130 41.34 -94.20 -28.30
N ASP A 131 40.45 -93.91 -29.25
CA ASP A 131 40.80 -93.63 -30.65
C ASP A 131 41.50 -92.26 -30.77
N PRO A 132 42.42 -92.04 -31.74
CA PRO A 132 43.00 -90.72 -32.05
C PRO A 132 42.02 -89.52 -32.01
N GLY A 133 40.76 -89.70 -32.42
CA GLY A 133 39.68 -88.73 -32.35
C GLY A 133 39.23 -88.39 -30.92
N ASP A 134 39.22 -89.37 -30.01
CA ASP A 134 38.86 -89.17 -28.59
C ASP A 134 39.94 -88.36 -27.85
N VAL A 135 41.21 -88.57 -28.20
CA VAL A 135 42.36 -87.81 -27.67
C VAL A 135 42.27 -86.34 -28.07
N VAL A 136 41.91 -86.06 -29.33
CA VAL A 136 41.70 -84.69 -29.83
C VAL A 136 40.47 -84.05 -29.19
N ALA A 137 39.37 -84.79 -29.03
CA ALA A 137 38.16 -84.31 -28.37
C ALA A 137 38.39 -83.96 -26.90
N ALA A 138 39.13 -84.78 -26.16
CA ALA A 138 39.49 -84.52 -24.76
C ALA A 138 40.37 -83.27 -24.61
N GLY A 139 41.37 -83.10 -25.48
CA GLY A 139 42.18 -81.88 -25.53
C GLY A 139 41.36 -80.63 -25.85
N GLY A 140 40.44 -80.73 -26.81
CA GLY A 140 39.52 -79.64 -27.16
C GLY A 140 38.54 -79.27 -26.03
N LEU A 141 38.08 -80.25 -25.24
CA LEU A 141 37.19 -80.02 -24.11
C LEU A 141 37.89 -79.32 -22.95
N LEU A 142 39.13 -79.72 -22.60
CA LEU A 142 39.93 -79.07 -21.56
C LEU A 142 40.26 -77.62 -21.92
N ASP A 143 40.70 -77.40 -23.16
CA ASP A 143 40.97 -76.06 -23.71
C ASP A 143 39.69 -75.20 -23.77
N ALA A 144 38.53 -75.81 -24.06
CA ALA A 144 37.24 -75.11 -23.96
C ALA A 144 36.86 -74.77 -22.51
N ALA A 145 37.13 -75.64 -21.54
CA ALA A 145 36.84 -75.42 -20.12
C ALA A 145 37.74 -74.32 -19.52
N GLU A 146 39.04 -74.31 -19.85
CA GLU A 146 39.97 -73.25 -19.45
C GLU A 146 39.57 -71.89 -20.04
N ARG A 147 39.23 -71.84 -21.33
CA ARG A 147 38.69 -70.63 -21.96
C ARG A 147 37.39 -70.16 -21.31
N HIS A 148 36.51 -71.09 -20.94
CA HIS A 148 35.26 -70.74 -20.26
C HIS A 148 35.52 -70.17 -18.86
N ALA A 149 36.38 -70.81 -18.06
CA ALA A 149 36.76 -70.33 -16.73
C ALA A 149 37.39 -68.93 -16.78
N ALA A 150 38.31 -68.70 -17.72
CA ALA A 150 38.89 -67.38 -17.96
C ALA A 150 37.84 -66.36 -18.40
N ALA A 151 36.90 -66.75 -19.26
CA ALA A 151 35.82 -65.87 -19.72
C ALA A 151 34.86 -65.45 -18.60
N VAL A 152 34.50 -66.37 -17.69
CA VAL A 152 33.61 -66.11 -16.55
C VAL A 152 34.24 -65.11 -15.57
N VAL A 153 35.51 -65.32 -15.17
CA VAL A 153 36.22 -64.40 -14.28
C VAL A 153 36.42 -63.04 -14.95
N ALA A 154 36.80 -63.02 -16.24
CA ALA A 154 36.97 -61.77 -16.98
C ALA A 154 35.63 -61.00 -17.13
N ALA A 155 34.51 -61.70 -17.30
CA ALA A 155 33.19 -61.07 -17.33
C ALA A 155 32.79 -60.47 -15.97
N ALA A 156 33.03 -61.20 -14.87
CA ALA A 156 32.76 -60.71 -13.52
C ALA A 156 33.65 -59.49 -13.17
N GLU A 157 34.93 -59.50 -13.56
CA GLU A 157 35.82 -58.35 -13.36
C GLU A 157 35.37 -57.13 -14.18
N ARG A 158 34.93 -57.33 -15.44
CA ARG A 158 34.35 -56.23 -16.24
C ARG A 158 33.12 -55.63 -15.56
N ARG A 159 32.19 -56.46 -15.07
CA ARG A 159 31.01 -55.98 -14.31
C ARG A 159 31.39 -55.19 -13.07
N ARG A 160 32.40 -55.65 -12.32
CA ARG A 160 32.95 -54.92 -11.17
C ARG A 160 33.53 -53.57 -11.58
N GLN A 161 34.31 -53.51 -12.66
CA GLN A 161 34.88 -52.25 -13.16
C GLN A 161 33.79 -51.26 -13.60
N GLU A 162 32.76 -51.75 -14.31
CA GLU A 162 31.60 -50.94 -14.69
C GLU A 162 30.82 -50.44 -13.46
N ALA A 163 30.60 -51.30 -12.46
CA ALA A 163 29.94 -50.90 -11.21
C ALA A 163 30.76 -49.88 -10.42
N ALA A 164 32.09 -50.03 -10.38
CA ALA A 164 32.99 -49.08 -9.74
C ALA A 164 32.99 -47.72 -10.46
N ALA A 165 32.94 -47.72 -11.80
CA ALA A 165 32.80 -46.49 -12.59
C ALA A 165 31.45 -45.80 -12.32
N ARG A 166 30.34 -46.56 -12.33
CA ARG A 166 29.00 -46.02 -11.99
C ARG A 166 28.94 -45.45 -10.57
N ARG A 167 29.58 -46.10 -9.60
CA ARG A 167 29.68 -45.58 -8.23
C ARG A 167 30.43 -44.25 -8.18
N ALA A 168 31.61 -44.17 -8.81
CA ALA A 168 32.40 -42.93 -8.82
C ALA A 168 31.64 -41.77 -9.49
N GLU A 169 30.92 -42.05 -10.58
CA GLU A 169 30.05 -41.08 -11.26
C GLU A 169 28.91 -40.63 -10.33
N ALA A 170 28.19 -41.57 -9.72
CA ALA A 170 27.07 -41.25 -8.82
C ALA A 170 27.50 -40.48 -7.57
N GLU A 171 28.66 -40.79 -6.98
CA GLU A 171 29.24 -40.03 -5.87
C GLU A 171 29.55 -38.59 -6.30
N THR A 172 30.13 -38.39 -7.49
CA THR A 172 30.40 -37.06 -8.07
C THR A 172 29.10 -36.27 -8.30
N THR A 173 28.07 -36.92 -8.86
CA THR A 173 26.75 -36.29 -9.06
C THR A 173 26.12 -35.88 -7.72
N ARG A 174 26.19 -36.74 -6.70
CA ARG A 174 25.67 -36.45 -5.36
C ARG A 174 26.39 -35.27 -4.72
N GLU A 175 27.72 -35.21 -4.79
CA GLU A 175 28.49 -34.09 -4.25
C GLU A 175 28.16 -32.77 -4.96
N THR A 176 28.02 -32.81 -6.29
CA THR A 176 27.63 -31.65 -7.10
C THR A 176 26.21 -31.17 -6.72
N ALA A 177 25.24 -32.08 -6.62
CA ALA A 177 23.87 -31.76 -6.23
C ALA A 177 23.81 -31.18 -4.81
N ARG A 178 24.60 -31.72 -3.88
CA ARG A 178 24.68 -31.24 -2.50
C ARG A 178 25.28 -29.84 -2.41
N ALA A 179 26.36 -29.57 -3.13
CA ALA A 179 26.98 -28.25 -3.20
C ALA A 179 25.99 -27.22 -3.75
N ARG A 180 25.27 -27.56 -4.83
CA ARG A 180 24.27 -26.67 -5.44
C ARG A 180 23.09 -26.37 -4.50
N ALA A 181 22.57 -27.38 -3.80
CA ALA A 181 21.50 -27.20 -2.84
C ALA A 181 21.92 -26.30 -1.65
N ALA A 182 23.16 -26.44 -1.18
CA ALA A 182 23.71 -25.62 -0.10
C ALA A 182 23.93 -24.17 -0.54
N GLU A 183 24.51 -23.95 -1.73
CA GLU A 183 24.70 -22.62 -2.33
C GLU A 183 23.36 -21.87 -2.45
N LEU A 184 22.36 -22.49 -3.07
CA LEU A 184 21.04 -21.88 -3.23
C LEU A 184 20.34 -21.58 -1.89
N THR A 185 20.54 -22.42 -0.88
CA THR A 185 19.99 -22.17 0.46
C THR A 185 20.61 -20.93 1.10
N THR A 186 21.94 -20.77 0.99
CA THR A 186 22.64 -19.58 1.50
C THR A 186 22.23 -18.31 0.77
N GLU A 187 22.20 -18.33 -0.57
CA GLU A 187 21.77 -17.18 -1.38
C GLU A 187 20.35 -16.73 -1.05
N THR A 188 19.44 -17.70 -0.82
CA THR A 188 18.04 -17.41 -0.43
C THR A 188 17.99 -16.70 0.93
N ALA A 189 18.75 -17.18 1.92
CA ALA A 189 18.78 -16.57 3.26
C ALA A 189 19.37 -15.14 3.26
N GLU A 190 20.37 -14.88 2.44
CA GLU A 190 20.95 -13.54 2.29
C GLU A 190 19.95 -12.55 1.67
N LEU A 191 19.19 -12.98 0.66
CA LEU A 191 18.16 -12.16 0.02
C LEU A 191 16.98 -11.89 0.97
N GLU A 192 16.54 -12.89 1.74
CA GLU A 192 15.52 -12.71 2.78
C GLU A 192 15.95 -11.68 3.83
N ALA A 193 17.20 -11.77 4.30
CA ALA A 193 17.75 -10.81 5.26
C ALA A 193 17.85 -9.39 4.69
N ALA A 194 18.26 -9.25 3.42
CA ALA A 194 18.34 -7.96 2.73
C ALA A 194 16.95 -7.32 2.55
N ALA A 195 15.96 -8.11 2.14
CA ALA A 195 14.59 -7.62 1.96
C ALA A 195 13.93 -7.24 3.29
N ALA A 196 14.19 -8.01 4.36
CA ALA A 196 13.73 -7.66 5.71
C ALA A 196 14.39 -6.38 6.24
N ALA A 197 15.67 -6.14 5.92
CA ALA A 197 16.36 -4.90 6.28
C ALA A 197 15.76 -3.69 5.53
N ALA A 198 15.56 -3.80 4.22
CA ALA A 198 14.91 -2.76 3.42
C ALA A 198 13.48 -2.46 3.94
N GLY A 199 12.73 -3.49 4.33
CA GLY A 199 11.42 -3.33 4.96
C GLY A 199 11.47 -2.48 6.24
N ARG A 200 12.43 -2.73 7.13
CA ARG A 200 12.61 -1.94 8.36
C ARG A 200 13.01 -0.50 8.09
N ASP A 201 13.90 -0.25 7.13
CA ASP A 201 14.32 1.10 6.78
C ASP A 201 13.13 1.93 6.24
N LEU A 202 12.28 1.30 5.43
CA LEU A 202 11.03 1.90 4.95
C LEU A 202 10.06 2.21 6.10
N GLU A 203 9.89 1.31 7.08
CA GLU A 203 9.05 1.57 8.26
C GLU A 203 9.52 2.78 9.06
N VAL A 204 10.83 2.96 9.24
CA VAL A 204 11.38 4.13 9.95
C VAL A 204 11.04 5.43 9.20
N ALA A 205 11.15 5.42 7.87
CA ALA A 205 10.80 6.57 7.03
C ALA A 205 9.30 6.89 7.11
N VAL A 206 8.44 5.87 6.98
CA VAL A 206 6.98 6.02 7.11
C VAL A 206 6.60 6.54 8.49
N ALA A 207 7.19 6.00 9.57
CA ALA A 207 6.93 6.46 10.93
C ALA A 207 7.36 7.91 11.18
N ALA A 208 8.43 8.38 10.53
CA ALA A 208 8.83 9.78 10.60
C ALA A 208 7.82 10.70 9.93
N ALA A 209 7.34 10.32 8.75
CA ALA A 209 6.31 11.05 8.05
C ALA A 209 4.96 11.00 8.78
N ASP A 210 4.61 9.87 9.38
CA ASP A 210 3.42 9.70 10.22
C ASP A 210 3.41 10.68 11.39
N ARG A 211 4.55 10.84 12.09
CA ARG A 211 4.69 11.86 13.14
C ARG A 211 4.54 13.28 12.62
N GLN A 212 4.97 13.57 11.40
CA GLN A 212 4.82 14.90 10.80
C GLN A 212 3.35 15.17 10.43
N LEU A 213 2.71 14.22 9.75
CA LEU A 213 1.32 14.34 9.34
C LEU A 213 0.37 14.35 10.55
N GLY A 214 0.66 13.54 11.57
CA GLY A 214 -0.04 13.59 12.86
C GLY A 214 0.04 14.96 13.53
N ARG A 215 1.22 15.61 13.53
CA ARG A 215 1.36 16.99 14.03
C ARG A 215 0.52 17.98 13.24
N GLN A 216 0.55 17.89 11.91
CA GLN A 216 -0.25 18.77 11.05
C GLN A 216 -1.75 18.60 11.29
N ARG A 217 -2.24 17.35 11.43
CA ARG A 217 -3.65 17.08 11.76
C ARG A 217 -4.04 17.64 13.13
N GLU A 218 -3.18 17.51 14.14
CA GLU A 218 -3.45 18.08 15.46
C GLU A 218 -3.47 19.62 15.42
N GLU A 219 -2.57 20.25 14.66
CA GLU A 219 -2.58 21.69 14.42
C GLU A 219 -3.89 22.14 13.74
N GLN A 220 -4.38 21.38 12.76
CA GLN A 220 -5.66 21.65 12.09
C GLN A 220 -6.85 21.51 13.04
N ARG A 221 -6.88 20.47 13.88
CA ARG A 221 -7.92 20.29 14.90
C ARG A 221 -7.88 21.40 15.95
N ALA A 222 -6.68 21.77 16.42
CA ALA A 222 -6.52 22.89 17.33
C ALA A 222 -7.01 24.21 16.71
N ALA A 223 -6.73 24.45 15.43
CA ALA A 223 -7.26 25.60 14.70
C ALA A 223 -8.79 25.55 14.60
N GLY A 224 -9.38 24.38 14.33
CA GLY A 224 -10.83 24.18 14.30
C GLY A 224 -11.47 24.49 15.66
N ARG A 225 -10.95 23.94 16.75
CA ARG A 225 -11.42 24.22 18.12
C ARG A 225 -11.30 25.69 18.49
N GLN A 226 -10.21 26.35 18.10
CA GLN A 226 -10.05 27.79 18.31
C GLN A 226 -11.08 28.59 17.51
N ALA A 227 -11.28 28.28 16.23
CA ALA A 227 -12.26 28.95 15.39
C ALA A 227 -13.70 28.75 15.90
N ALA A 228 -14.03 27.56 16.42
CA ALA A 228 -15.30 27.31 17.09
C ALA A 228 -15.45 28.15 18.37
N ALA A 229 -14.40 28.26 19.19
CA ALA A 229 -14.41 29.10 20.38
C ALA A 229 -14.56 30.59 20.03
N ASP A 230 -13.86 31.07 19.00
CA ASP A 230 -13.95 32.43 18.50
C ASP A 230 -15.37 32.74 17.99
N TRP A 231 -16.00 31.78 17.28
CA TRP A 231 -17.37 31.90 16.82
C TRP A 231 -18.38 32.00 17.98
N HIS A 232 -18.27 31.12 18.98
CA HIS A 232 -19.12 31.21 20.17
C HIS A 232 -18.92 32.52 20.93
N GLY A 233 -17.68 33.00 21.04
CA GLY A 233 -17.39 34.30 21.63
C GLY A 233 -18.04 35.46 20.87
N TYR A 234 -18.05 35.41 19.53
CA TYR A 234 -18.77 36.36 18.70
C TYR A 234 -20.29 36.33 18.93
N LEU A 235 -20.90 35.15 19.09
CA LEU A 235 -22.32 35.02 19.44
C LEU A 235 -22.63 35.64 20.82
N ASP A 236 -21.75 35.41 21.80
CA ASP A 236 -21.86 36.00 23.13
C ASP A 236 -21.77 37.54 23.08
N GLU A 237 -20.89 38.10 22.24
CA GLU A 237 -20.79 39.55 22.02
C GLU A 237 -22.07 40.14 21.42
N LEU A 238 -22.68 39.48 20.43
CA LEU A 238 -23.98 39.89 19.88
C LEU A 238 -25.07 39.87 20.96
N ALA A 239 -25.14 38.80 21.74
CA ALA A 239 -26.11 38.66 22.82
C ALA A 239 -25.92 39.71 23.92
N ALA A 240 -24.67 39.97 24.33
CA ALA A 240 -24.32 40.99 25.32
C ALA A 240 -24.64 42.41 24.83
N ALA A 241 -24.52 42.66 23.53
CA ALA A 241 -24.93 43.91 22.90
C ALA A 241 -26.46 44.03 22.73
N GLY A 242 -27.23 43.00 23.08
CA GLY A 242 -28.68 42.96 22.90
C GLY A 242 -29.11 42.90 21.44
N VAL A 243 -28.22 42.44 20.55
CA VAL A 243 -28.48 42.34 19.12
C VAL A 243 -28.98 40.94 18.79
N THR A 244 -30.20 40.85 18.30
CA THR A 244 -30.67 39.67 17.58
C THR A 244 -30.43 39.88 16.09
N PRO A 245 -29.66 39.02 15.40
CA PRO A 245 -29.44 39.12 13.97
C PRO A 245 -30.78 39.21 13.22
N PRO A 246 -30.99 40.24 12.37
CA PRO A 246 -32.22 40.36 11.60
C PRO A 246 -32.21 39.39 10.40
N PRO A 247 -33.37 39.02 9.85
CA PRO A 247 -33.45 38.14 8.69
C PRO A 247 -32.80 38.80 7.46
N ALA A 248 -32.27 38.01 6.54
CA ALA A 248 -31.54 38.48 5.36
C ALA A 248 -32.35 39.49 4.55
N ALA A 249 -33.67 39.29 4.45
CA ALA A 249 -34.58 40.20 3.76
C ALA A 249 -34.53 41.65 4.30
N ALA A 250 -34.31 41.83 5.61
CA ALA A 250 -34.21 43.14 6.24
C ALA A 250 -32.85 43.83 6.04
N LEU A 251 -31.82 43.08 5.61
CA LEU A 251 -30.48 43.60 5.37
C LEU A 251 -30.14 43.77 3.88
N ARG A 252 -30.99 43.27 2.96
CA ARG A 252 -30.72 43.27 1.52
C ARG A 252 -30.55 44.65 0.91
N ASP A 253 -31.31 45.64 1.38
CA ASP A 253 -31.24 47.02 0.87
C ASP A 253 -30.90 48.02 1.99
N PRO A 254 -29.61 48.19 2.31
CA PRO A 254 -29.17 49.10 3.35
C PRO A 254 -29.40 50.58 3.02
N VAL A 255 -29.73 50.92 1.77
CA VAL A 255 -30.02 52.29 1.34
C VAL A 255 -31.48 52.66 1.66
N VAL A 256 -32.40 51.71 1.52
CA VAL A 256 -33.82 51.89 1.87
C VAL A 256 -34.03 51.99 3.37
N GLY A 257 -33.19 51.32 4.16
CA GLY A 257 -33.15 51.45 5.62
C GLY A 257 -32.72 50.17 6.31
N LEU A 258 -32.16 50.30 7.51
CA LEU A 258 -31.77 49.18 8.36
C LEU A 258 -32.58 49.21 9.67
N PRO A 259 -32.72 48.07 10.37
CA PRO A 259 -33.32 48.03 11.70
C PRO A 259 -32.65 49.02 12.67
N ASP A 260 -33.43 49.54 13.62
CA ASP A 260 -32.98 50.59 14.54
C ASP A 260 -31.69 50.19 15.29
N GLY A 261 -30.74 51.12 15.35
CA GLY A 261 -29.44 50.92 15.99
C GLY A 261 -28.36 50.33 15.09
N LEU A 262 -28.72 49.78 13.93
CA LEU A 262 -27.77 49.25 12.95
C LEU A 262 -27.41 50.29 11.88
N VAL A 263 -26.16 50.29 11.44
CA VAL A 263 -25.66 51.14 10.36
C VAL A 263 -25.05 50.29 9.23
N PRO A 264 -24.98 50.80 8.00
CA PRO A 264 -24.43 50.02 6.89
C PRO A 264 -22.94 49.67 7.08
N VAL A 265 -22.56 48.50 6.56
CA VAL A 265 -21.15 48.10 6.44
C VAL A 265 -20.58 48.75 5.17
N PRO A 266 -19.46 49.50 5.24
CA PRO A 266 -18.82 50.05 4.04
C PRO A 266 -18.32 48.93 3.11
N ALA A 267 -18.52 49.09 1.81
CA ALA A 267 -17.95 48.19 0.80
C ALA A 267 -16.55 48.67 0.38
N SER A 268 -15.65 47.73 0.12
CA SER A 268 -14.27 47.98 -0.31
C SER A 268 -14.20 48.75 -1.64
N GLY A 269 -15.12 48.48 -2.57
CA GLY A 269 -15.26 49.18 -3.85
C GLY A 269 -15.98 50.54 -3.78
N GLY A 270 -16.33 51.01 -2.57
CA GLY A 270 -17.15 52.19 -2.35
C GLY A 270 -18.65 51.87 -2.24
N GLY A 271 -19.38 52.67 -1.47
CA GLY A 271 -20.77 52.41 -1.14
C GLY A 271 -20.92 51.54 0.11
N VAL A 272 -21.98 50.73 0.14
CA VAL A 272 -22.38 49.91 1.30
C VAL A 272 -22.63 48.47 0.88
N GLN A 273 -22.33 47.53 1.76
CA GLN A 273 -22.54 46.11 1.51
C GLN A 273 -23.99 45.72 1.77
N ALA A 274 -24.63 45.08 0.79
CA ALA A 274 -25.94 44.48 0.95
C ALA A 274 -25.87 43.21 1.80
N GLY A 275 -26.93 42.91 2.56
CA GLY A 275 -27.07 41.67 3.32
C GLY A 275 -26.29 41.64 4.64
N ALA A 276 -25.73 42.78 5.07
CA ALA A 276 -25.05 42.92 6.34
C ALA A 276 -25.21 44.33 6.92
N ALA A 277 -25.16 44.43 8.24
CA ALA A 277 -25.10 45.70 8.95
C ALA A 277 -23.99 45.66 10.00
N ARG A 278 -23.77 46.77 10.70
CA ARG A 278 -22.91 46.81 11.88
C ARG A 278 -23.56 47.60 12.99
N LEU A 279 -23.33 47.18 14.22
CA LEU A 279 -23.66 47.96 15.41
C LEU A 279 -22.54 48.97 15.67
N PRO A 280 -22.82 50.28 15.70
CA PRO A 280 -21.83 51.28 16.08
C PRO A 280 -21.57 51.20 17.60
N GLY A 281 -20.31 51.08 18.01
CA GLY A 281 -19.94 50.97 19.43
C GLY A 281 -18.43 50.94 19.65
N ALA A 282 -18.01 51.12 20.92
CA ALA A 282 -16.63 50.98 21.37
C ALA A 282 -16.46 49.62 22.09
N PRO A 283 -15.31 48.93 21.97
CA PRO A 283 -14.06 49.42 21.38
C PRO A 283 -13.97 49.37 19.84
N ALA A 284 -14.86 48.64 19.16
CA ALA A 284 -14.95 48.62 17.69
C ALA A 284 -16.38 48.33 17.22
N PRO A 285 -16.77 48.75 15.99
CA PRO A 285 -18.06 48.38 15.41
C PRO A 285 -18.17 46.87 15.20
N LEU A 286 -19.28 46.28 15.65
CA LEU A 286 -19.55 44.85 15.53
C LEU A 286 -20.33 44.59 14.23
N VAL A 287 -19.81 43.73 13.36
CA VAL A 287 -20.56 43.32 12.15
C VAL A 287 -21.70 42.40 12.57
N VAL A 288 -22.86 42.58 11.95
CA VAL A 288 -24.09 41.81 12.19
C VAL A 288 -24.54 41.23 10.83
N PRO A 289 -24.17 39.97 10.54
CA PRO A 289 -24.72 39.20 9.42
C PRO A 289 -26.23 38.95 9.60
N ALA A 290 -26.84 38.43 8.55
CA ALA A 290 -28.22 37.96 8.61
C ALA A 290 -28.38 36.76 9.55
N ALA A 291 -29.56 36.58 10.15
CA ALA A 291 -29.88 35.43 10.99
C ALA A 291 -29.58 34.10 10.31
N GLU A 292 -29.95 33.97 9.04
CA GLU A 292 -29.72 32.77 8.23
C GLU A 292 -28.23 32.47 8.07
N ALA A 293 -27.38 33.49 7.99
CA ALA A 293 -25.93 33.32 7.92
C ALA A 293 -25.36 32.89 9.28
N VAL A 294 -25.84 33.47 10.38
CA VAL A 294 -25.42 33.11 11.74
C VAL A 294 -25.78 31.66 12.05
N ASP A 295 -27.00 31.24 11.73
CA ASP A 295 -27.46 29.88 11.97
C ASP A 295 -26.73 28.86 11.09
N ALA A 296 -26.51 29.17 9.80
CA ALA A 296 -25.75 28.31 8.89
C ALA A 296 -24.27 28.16 9.31
N VAL A 297 -23.62 29.23 9.75
CA VAL A 297 -22.25 29.17 10.27
C VAL A 297 -22.19 28.35 11.56
N SER A 298 -23.17 28.51 12.45
CA SER A 298 -23.22 27.74 13.70
C SER A 298 -23.37 26.24 13.41
N ALA A 299 -24.27 25.85 12.50
CA ALA A 299 -24.40 24.46 12.06
C ALA A 299 -23.13 23.93 11.36
N ALA A 300 -22.40 24.78 10.62
CA ALA A 300 -21.14 24.40 10.00
C ALA A 300 -20.02 24.21 11.05
N VAL A 301 -19.97 25.06 12.07
CA VAL A 301 -19.05 24.94 13.21
C VAL A 301 -19.30 23.65 13.99
N ASP A 302 -20.56 23.26 14.18
CA ASP A 302 -20.91 21.96 14.78
C ASP A 302 -20.44 20.76 13.94
N ALA A 303 -20.23 20.95 12.64
CA ALA A 303 -19.70 19.93 11.75
C ALA A 303 -18.17 19.83 11.76
N LEU A 304 -17.44 20.69 12.48
CA LEU A 304 -15.98 20.64 12.56
C LEU A 304 -15.49 19.28 13.06
N GLU A 305 -14.36 18.84 12.50
CA GLU A 305 -13.74 17.54 12.76
C GLU A 305 -14.55 16.32 12.28
N LEU A 306 -15.78 16.48 11.78
CA LEU A 306 -16.52 15.37 11.17
C LEU A 306 -15.81 14.86 9.89
N PRO A 307 -15.85 13.55 9.61
CA PRO A 307 -15.19 12.96 8.46
C PRO A 307 -15.59 13.58 7.12
N TYR A 308 -14.63 13.68 6.20
CA TYR A 308 -14.91 13.91 4.79
C TYR A 308 -15.17 12.57 4.09
N ALA A 309 -16.18 12.54 3.23
CA ALA A 309 -16.35 11.47 2.26
C ALA A 309 -16.89 12.03 0.94
N ALA A 310 -16.34 11.52 -0.17
CA ALA A 310 -16.76 11.90 -1.51
C ALA A 310 -18.27 11.63 -1.71
N GLY A 311 -19.01 12.65 -2.16
CA GLY A 311 -20.47 12.55 -2.35
C GLY A 311 -21.31 12.37 -1.08
N ALA A 312 -20.70 12.40 0.11
CA ALA A 312 -21.46 12.25 1.35
C ALA A 312 -22.31 13.50 1.64
N ALA A 313 -23.53 13.25 2.13
CA ALA A 313 -24.56 14.27 2.39
C ALA A 313 -24.88 14.48 3.89
N GLY A 314 -24.05 13.94 4.79
CA GLY A 314 -24.21 14.08 6.23
C GLY A 314 -25.18 13.08 6.89
N PRO A 315 -25.34 13.15 8.22
CA PRO A 315 -24.57 14.01 9.14
C PRO A 315 -23.22 13.40 9.56
N ASP A 316 -23.01 12.11 9.34
CA ASP A 316 -21.82 11.39 9.85
C ASP A 316 -20.55 11.66 9.03
N ALA A 317 -20.70 12.10 7.77
CA ALA A 317 -19.61 12.53 6.91
C ALA A 317 -20.10 13.52 5.85
N TRP A 318 -19.23 14.41 5.41
CA TRP A 318 -19.60 15.52 4.51
C TRP A 318 -18.71 15.61 3.28
N SER A 319 -19.31 15.92 2.14
CA SER A 319 -18.61 16.55 1.01
C SER A 319 -18.75 18.08 1.08
N CYS A 320 -17.85 18.83 0.43
CA CYS A 320 -17.80 20.28 0.52
C CYS A 320 -19.08 20.98 0.08
N GLY A 321 -19.65 20.57 -1.07
CA GLY A 321 -20.91 21.13 -1.55
C GLY A 321 -22.11 20.69 -0.72
N ALA A 322 -22.16 19.42 -0.32
CA ALA A 322 -23.28 18.89 0.47
C ALA A 322 -23.35 19.48 1.89
N LEU A 323 -22.20 19.79 2.50
CA LEU A 323 -22.17 20.53 3.78
C LEU A 323 -22.83 21.89 3.62
N VAL A 324 -22.44 22.66 2.60
CA VAL A 324 -23.02 23.97 2.31
C VAL A 324 -24.52 23.86 2.04
N HIS A 325 -24.93 22.91 1.20
CA HIS A 325 -26.34 22.65 0.92
C HIS A 325 -27.12 22.39 2.21
N ALA A 326 -26.65 21.48 3.06
CA ALA A 326 -27.37 21.08 4.26
C ALA A 326 -27.53 22.22 5.27
N VAL A 327 -26.46 22.97 5.56
CA VAL A 327 -26.54 24.07 6.55
C VAL A 327 -27.43 25.21 6.05
N TYR A 328 -27.44 25.51 4.75
CA TYR A 328 -28.29 26.55 4.18
C TYR A 328 -29.73 26.11 3.96
N ALA A 329 -29.96 24.83 3.61
CA ALA A 329 -31.30 24.26 3.54
C ALA A 329 -32.00 24.30 4.91
N SER A 330 -31.24 24.14 6.01
CA SER A 330 -31.78 24.22 7.38
C SER A 330 -32.38 25.59 7.74
N VAL A 331 -31.91 26.66 7.08
CA VAL A 331 -32.37 28.04 7.23
C VAL A 331 -33.26 28.51 6.06
N GLY A 332 -33.71 27.57 5.22
CA GLY A 332 -34.66 27.84 4.13
C GLY A 332 -34.04 28.42 2.85
N ILE A 333 -32.73 28.35 2.67
CA ILE A 333 -32.04 28.75 1.44
C ILE A 333 -31.66 27.49 0.65
N ASP A 334 -32.41 27.21 -0.41
CA ASP A 334 -32.17 26.06 -1.29
C ASP A 334 -30.98 26.34 -2.24
N LEU A 335 -29.96 25.49 -2.16
CA LEU A 335 -28.70 25.61 -2.91
C LEU A 335 -28.36 24.28 -3.59
N PRO A 336 -27.60 24.25 -4.68
CA PRO A 336 -27.01 23.01 -5.21
C PRO A 336 -26.08 22.34 -4.19
N ASP A 337 -25.92 21.02 -4.29
CA ASP A 337 -25.08 20.20 -3.42
C ASP A 337 -23.65 19.99 -3.95
N ASP A 338 -23.32 20.58 -5.09
CA ASP A 338 -22.00 20.53 -5.71
C ASP A 338 -21.32 21.91 -5.79
N GLN A 339 -19.99 21.93 -5.72
CA GLN A 339 -19.20 23.18 -5.69
C GLN A 339 -19.34 24.03 -6.97
N ALA A 340 -19.60 23.42 -8.12
CA ALA A 340 -19.75 24.14 -9.39
C ALA A 340 -21.14 24.77 -9.50
N GLY A 341 -22.19 24.05 -9.10
CA GLY A 341 -23.55 24.53 -8.96
C GLY A 341 -23.64 25.68 -7.98
N LEU A 342 -23.03 25.54 -6.79
CA LEU A 342 -22.96 26.60 -5.78
C LEU A 342 -22.30 27.88 -6.35
N HIS A 343 -21.15 27.74 -7.01
CA HIS A 343 -20.48 28.87 -7.65
C HIS A 343 -21.36 29.51 -8.75
N ALA A 344 -22.11 28.70 -9.50
CA ALA A 344 -22.94 29.18 -10.60
C ALA A 344 -24.10 30.07 -10.12
N VAL A 345 -24.74 29.74 -9.01
CA VAL A 345 -25.99 30.38 -8.56
C VAL A 345 -25.83 31.39 -7.43
N THR A 346 -24.71 31.36 -6.70
CA THR A 346 -24.51 32.28 -5.55
C THR A 346 -24.25 33.71 -6.03
N THR A 347 -24.90 34.69 -5.40
CA THR A 347 -24.67 36.11 -5.70
C THR A 347 -23.26 36.53 -5.28
N PRO A 348 -22.41 37.04 -6.21
CA PRO A 348 -21.02 37.36 -5.91
C PRO A 348 -20.85 38.51 -4.92
N VAL A 349 -19.80 38.43 -4.11
CA VAL A 349 -19.29 39.53 -3.28
C VAL A 349 -17.80 39.72 -3.54
N ASP A 350 -17.29 40.93 -3.32
CA ASP A 350 -15.85 41.19 -3.42
C ASP A 350 -15.12 40.36 -2.35
N PRO A 351 -14.02 39.65 -2.67
CA PRO A 351 -13.21 38.94 -1.68
C PRO A 351 -12.76 39.81 -0.50
N ALA A 352 -12.63 41.14 -0.68
CA ALA A 352 -12.32 42.07 0.41
C ALA A 352 -13.51 42.35 1.34
N ASP A 353 -14.73 42.09 0.90
CA ASP A 353 -16.00 42.32 1.59
C ASP A 353 -16.64 41.02 2.12
N VAL A 354 -15.85 39.94 2.20
CA VAL A 354 -16.28 38.66 2.78
C VAL A 354 -16.63 38.81 4.25
N LEU A 355 -17.80 38.30 4.62
CA LEU A 355 -18.36 38.29 5.96
C LEU A 355 -18.69 36.86 6.40
N PRO A 356 -18.90 36.63 7.72
CA PRO A 356 -19.33 35.33 8.21
C PRO A 356 -20.59 34.83 7.48
N GLY A 357 -20.54 33.58 7.01
CA GLY A 357 -21.58 32.94 6.21
C GLY A 357 -21.34 32.99 4.70
N ASP A 358 -20.53 33.92 4.19
CA ASP A 358 -20.26 33.97 2.75
C ASP A 358 -19.56 32.69 2.27
N LEU A 359 -19.93 32.22 1.08
CA LEU A 359 -19.28 31.09 0.43
C LEU A 359 -18.01 31.57 -0.25
N VAL A 360 -16.88 30.92 0.07
CA VAL A 360 -15.59 31.17 -0.56
C VAL A 360 -15.27 30.00 -1.49
N PHE A 361 -15.16 30.29 -2.78
CA PHE A 361 -14.84 29.31 -3.81
C PHE A 361 -13.35 29.30 -4.06
N LEU A 362 -12.73 28.13 -3.95
CA LEU A 362 -11.30 27.94 -4.13
C LEU A 362 -11.00 27.37 -5.52
N ARG A 363 -9.98 27.91 -6.18
CA ARG A 363 -9.47 27.48 -7.48
C ARG A 363 -8.53 26.30 -7.31
N ALA A 364 -8.70 25.29 -8.17
CA ALA A 364 -7.73 24.21 -8.34
C ALA A 364 -6.99 24.35 -9.67
N GLY A 365 -6.03 25.27 -9.74
CA GLY A 365 -5.20 25.48 -10.94
C GLY A 365 -6.02 25.61 -12.23
N ARG A 366 -5.78 24.70 -13.18
CA ARG A 366 -6.49 24.63 -14.49
C ARG A 366 -7.82 23.86 -14.45
N SER A 367 -8.19 23.28 -13.31
CA SER A 367 -9.37 22.41 -13.14
C SER A 367 -10.66 23.18 -12.83
N GLY A 368 -10.59 24.48 -12.57
CA GLY A 368 -11.76 25.29 -12.22
C GLY A 368 -11.97 25.44 -10.70
N PRO A 369 -13.24 25.56 -10.24
CA PRO A 369 -13.57 25.44 -8.82
C PRO A 369 -13.09 24.07 -8.31
N GLY A 370 -12.33 24.08 -7.22
CA GLY A 370 -11.74 22.89 -6.63
C GLY A 370 -12.26 22.56 -5.24
N ASN A 371 -12.69 23.56 -4.46
CA ASN A 371 -13.32 23.39 -3.16
C ASN A 371 -14.24 24.59 -2.87
N VAL A 372 -15.21 24.43 -1.99
CA VAL A 372 -16.07 25.50 -1.46
C VAL A 372 -16.12 25.41 0.06
N GLY A 373 -16.10 26.56 0.72
CA GLY A 373 -16.27 26.63 2.16
C GLY A 373 -17.06 27.85 2.60
N ILE A 374 -17.39 27.90 3.88
CA ILE A 374 -18.16 28.96 4.53
C ILE A 374 -17.18 29.83 5.30
N ALA A 375 -17.19 31.13 5.05
CA ALA A 375 -16.38 32.10 5.78
C ALA A 375 -16.82 32.16 7.25
N LEU A 376 -15.87 32.03 8.16
CA LEU A 376 -16.06 32.33 9.58
C LEU A 376 -15.69 33.79 9.88
N ASP A 377 -14.75 34.32 9.11
CA ASP A 377 -14.33 35.71 9.11
C ASP A 377 -13.76 36.05 7.72
N ARG A 378 -13.19 37.25 7.54
CA ARG A 378 -12.61 37.71 6.27
C ARG A 378 -11.53 36.77 5.69
N TRP A 379 -10.82 36.06 6.55
CA TRP A 379 -9.64 35.26 6.22
C TRP A 379 -9.83 33.77 6.43
N THR A 380 -10.68 33.39 7.37
CA THR A 380 -10.87 32.00 7.79
C THR A 380 -12.09 31.39 7.12
N VAL A 381 -11.89 30.23 6.50
CA VAL A 381 -12.92 29.48 5.79
C VAL A 381 -13.01 28.08 6.39
N LEU A 382 -14.22 27.63 6.66
CA LEU A 382 -14.56 26.27 7.07
C LEU A 382 -15.01 25.47 5.84
N ALA A 383 -14.39 24.31 5.59
CA ALA A 383 -14.76 23.45 4.47
C ALA A 383 -14.55 21.97 4.81
N ALA A 384 -15.37 21.10 4.22
CA ALA A 384 -15.03 19.69 4.11
C ALA A 384 -13.90 19.54 3.06
N ASP A 385 -12.70 19.18 3.49
CA ASP A 385 -11.53 19.08 2.60
C ASP A 385 -11.07 17.62 2.49
N ALA A 386 -11.04 17.13 1.25
CA ALA A 386 -10.68 15.77 0.93
C ALA A 386 -9.25 15.41 1.33
N ARG A 387 -8.32 16.38 1.26
CA ARG A 387 -6.92 16.17 1.65
C ARG A 387 -6.76 16.14 3.16
N ALA A 388 -7.58 16.92 3.87
CA ALA A 388 -7.63 16.87 5.32
C ALA A 388 -8.35 15.61 5.83
N GLY A 389 -9.27 15.06 5.04
CA GLY A 389 -10.12 13.91 5.41
C GLY A 389 -11.22 14.27 6.41
N ALA A 390 -11.50 15.57 6.61
CA ALA A 390 -12.45 16.07 7.58
C ALA A 390 -12.95 17.47 7.21
N VAL A 391 -13.96 17.94 7.95
CA VAL A 391 -14.34 19.36 8.01
C VAL A 391 -13.31 20.12 8.84
N VAL A 392 -12.62 21.06 8.20
CA VAL A 392 -11.50 21.81 8.78
C VAL A 392 -11.62 23.29 8.50
N VAL A 393 -10.85 24.10 9.22
CA VAL A 393 -10.70 25.53 8.96
C VAL A 393 -9.37 25.82 8.28
N GLY A 394 -9.35 26.79 7.39
CA GLY A 394 -8.14 27.21 6.70
C GLY A 394 -8.16 28.68 6.32
N ARG A 395 -6.98 29.24 6.07
CA ARG A 395 -6.82 30.60 5.53
C ARG A 395 -6.33 30.51 4.08
N PRO A 396 -7.24 30.48 3.09
CA PRO A 396 -6.83 30.34 1.69
C PRO A 396 -5.99 31.54 1.26
N ALA A 397 -4.90 31.27 0.54
CA ALA A 397 -4.12 32.32 -0.10
C ALA A 397 -4.97 33.03 -1.17
N ALA A 398 -4.80 34.34 -1.31
CA ALA A 398 -5.63 35.18 -2.18
C ALA A 398 -5.62 34.73 -3.65
N ASP A 399 -4.51 34.20 -4.14
CA ASP A 399 -4.37 33.65 -5.49
C ASP A 399 -5.18 32.36 -5.72
N ARG A 400 -5.51 31.64 -4.65
CA ARG A 400 -6.37 30.46 -4.67
C ARG A 400 -7.86 30.80 -4.57
N VAL A 401 -8.24 32.03 -4.23
CA VAL A 401 -9.66 32.41 -4.21
C VAL A 401 -10.13 32.61 -5.66
N LEU A 402 -11.12 31.82 -6.07
CA LEU A 402 -11.81 31.96 -7.36
C LEU A 402 -12.82 33.11 -7.29
N GLY A 403 -13.53 33.21 -6.17
CA GLY A 403 -14.50 34.25 -5.87
C GLY A 403 -15.18 33.97 -4.54
N ALA A 404 -16.02 34.90 -4.09
CA ALA A 404 -16.87 34.73 -2.93
C ALA A 404 -18.32 35.08 -3.29
N GLY A 405 -19.28 34.56 -2.53
CA GLY A 405 -20.68 34.87 -2.74
C GLY A 405 -21.52 34.78 -1.47
N ARG A 406 -22.61 35.55 -1.41
CA ARG A 406 -23.48 35.69 -0.23
C ARG A 406 -24.86 35.08 -0.50
N PRO A 407 -25.19 33.89 0.06
CA PRO A 407 -26.48 33.24 -0.17
C PRO A 407 -27.68 34.10 0.26
N GLY A 408 -27.55 34.89 1.33
CA GLY A 408 -28.62 35.76 1.84
C GLY A 408 -29.12 36.84 0.87
N LEU A 409 -28.35 37.17 -0.17
CA LEU A 409 -28.75 38.13 -1.22
C LEU A 409 -29.71 37.52 -2.26
N GLY A 410 -29.97 36.22 -2.18
CA GLY A 410 -30.72 35.48 -3.18
C GLY A 410 -29.82 34.89 -4.27
N LEU A 411 -30.42 34.07 -5.13
CA LEU A 411 -29.70 33.37 -6.20
C LEU A 411 -29.69 34.21 -7.47
N ARG A 412 -28.57 34.18 -8.18
CA ARG A 412 -28.45 34.73 -9.53
C ARG A 412 -28.80 33.67 -10.58
N ALA A 413 -29.00 34.12 -11.82
CA ALA A 413 -29.03 33.22 -12.96
C ALA A 413 -27.70 32.44 -13.03
N ALA A 414 -27.81 31.12 -13.23
CA ALA A 414 -26.67 30.23 -13.22
C ALA A 414 -25.62 30.63 -14.27
N VAL A 415 -24.38 30.82 -13.82
CA VAL A 415 -23.23 31.05 -14.71
C VAL A 415 -22.39 29.77 -14.79
N PRO A 416 -22.12 29.23 -15.99
CA PRO A 416 -21.31 28.02 -16.13
C PRO A 416 -19.96 28.15 -15.42
N ALA A 417 -19.64 27.18 -14.58
CA ALA A 417 -18.30 27.08 -14.01
C ALA A 417 -17.28 26.78 -15.12
N THR A 418 -16.10 27.36 -15.03
CA THR A 418 -14.98 27.01 -15.91
C THR A 418 -14.55 25.58 -15.59
N GLY A 419 -14.78 24.64 -16.52
CA GLY A 419 -14.32 23.27 -16.38
C GLY A 419 -12.80 23.11 -16.55
N PRO A 420 -12.28 21.89 -16.41
CA PRO A 420 -10.86 21.63 -16.56
C PRO A 420 -10.34 21.97 -17.96
N SER A 421 -9.13 22.53 -18.01
CA SER A 421 -8.48 22.96 -19.24
C SER A 421 -7.07 22.38 -19.37
N GLY A 422 -6.58 22.22 -20.60
CA GLY A 422 -5.21 21.76 -20.86
C GLY A 422 -4.89 20.36 -20.35
N GLY A 423 -5.88 19.46 -20.34
CA GLY A 423 -5.73 18.08 -19.87
C GLY A 423 -5.73 17.92 -18.34
N ALA A 424 -6.04 18.98 -17.58
CA ALA A 424 -6.22 18.89 -16.14
C ALA A 424 -7.42 18.00 -15.80
N LEU A 425 -7.29 17.21 -14.74
CA LEU A 425 -8.39 16.39 -14.20
C LEU A 425 -9.34 17.25 -13.35
N PRO A 426 -10.63 16.88 -13.24
CA PRO A 426 -11.53 17.53 -12.30
C PRO A 426 -11.01 17.45 -10.87
N VAL A 427 -11.33 18.46 -10.06
CA VAL A 427 -10.99 18.49 -8.63
C VAL A 427 -12.28 18.69 -7.85
N GLU A 428 -12.49 17.89 -6.82
CA GLU A 428 -13.64 17.95 -5.94
C GLU A 428 -13.16 18.03 -4.49
N CYS A 429 -13.66 19.03 -3.76
CA CYS A 429 -13.34 19.27 -2.36
C CYS A 429 -11.83 19.28 -2.04
N GLY A 430 -11.03 19.77 -2.98
CA GLY A 430 -9.58 19.91 -2.86
C GLY A 430 -8.76 18.73 -3.37
N ASP A 431 -9.38 17.62 -3.77
CA ASP A 431 -8.69 16.43 -4.29
C ASP A 431 -8.99 16.15 -5.77
N VAL A 432 -8.01 15.61 -6.47
CA VAL A 432 -8.12 15.29 -7.89
C VAL A 432 -9.03 14.08 -8.07
N ARG A 433 -10.07 14.23 -8.88
CA ARG A 433 -10.90 13.12 -9.31
C ARG A 433 -10.20 12.40 -10.44
N TYR A 434 -9.51 11.33 -10.07
CA TYR A 434 -8.96 10.40 -11.05
C TYR A 434 -10.12 9.63 -11.71
N PRO A 435 -10.02 9.37 -13.03
CA PRO A 435 -10.87 8.35 -13.61
C PRO A 435 -10.60 7.02 -12.88
N PRO A 436 -11.61 6.14 -12.73
CA PRO A 436 -11.38 4.81 -12.20
C PRO A 436 -10.41 4.07 -13.12
N GLU A 437 -9.12 4.08 -12.78
CA GLU A 437 -8.08 3.34 -13.49
C GLU A 437 -7.71 2.09 -12.68
N THR A 438 -7.80 0.95 -13.35
CA THR A 438 -7.52 -0.40 -12.82
C THR A 438 -6.05 -0.82 -13.01
N SER A 439 -5.13 0.10 -13.26
CA SER A 439 -3.73 -0.25 -13.58
C SER A 439 -2.70 0.69 -12.98
N GLY A 440 -2.15 0.24 -11.84
CA GLY A 440 -0.78 0.40 -11.35
C GLY A 440 0.04 1.62 -11.82
N GLY A 441 0.25 2.54 -10.89
CA GLY A 441 1.34 3.51 -10.97
C GLY A 441 1.44 4.32 -9.69
N ARG A 442 0.38 5.05 -9.34
CA ARG A 442 0.21 5.80 -8.09
C ARG A 442 -1.28 5.96 -7.85
N ALA A 443 -1.81 5.40 -6.76
CA ALA A 443 -3.26 5.29 -6.60
C ALA A 443 -3.83 6.14 -5.45
N TRP A 444 -3.03 6.53 -4.45
CA TRP A 444 -3.57 7.27 -3.31
C TRP A 444 -2.55 8.15 -2.56
N GLY A 445 -2.87 9.45 -2.42
CA GLY A 445 -2.17 10.38 -1.52
C GLY A 445 -0.70 10.68 -1.86
N GLY A 446 -0.21 10.21 -3.01
CA GLY A 446 1.22 10.24 -3.36
C GLY A 446 2.05 9.14 -2.67
N PHE A 447 1.40 8.17 -2.01
CA PHE A 447 2.09 7.09 -1.32
C PHE A 447 2.15 5.82 -2.17
N PRO A 448 3.24 5.05 -2.08
CA PRO A 448 3.30 3.71 -2.63
C PRO A 448 2.52 2.67 -1.80
N ASN A 449 2.30 1.50 -2.40
CA ASN A 449 1.60 0.39 -1.76
C ASN A 449 2.29 -0.06 -0.46
N GLY A 450 1.54 -0.13 0.64
CA GLY A 450 2.04 -0.54 1.94
C GLY A 450 2.88 0.52 2.66
N LEU A 451 3.06 1.71 2.09
CA LEU A 451 3.84 2.81 2.67
C LEU A 451 2.99 4.05 3.00
N ILE A 452 1.68 3.86 3.17
CA ILE A 452 0.79 4.93 3.58
C ILE A 452 0.86 5.11 5.11
N PRO A 453 1.17 6.32 5.62
CA PRO A 453 1.12 6.60 7.05
C PRO A 453 -0.27 6.34 7.65
N PRO A 454 -0.41 5.70 8.82
CA PRO A 454 -1.69 5.56 9.53
C PRO A 454 -2.42 6.89 9.74
N SER A 455 -1.68 7.97 10.00
CA SER A 455 -2.20 9.34 10.10
C SER A 455 -2.64 9.94 8.76
N ALA A 456 -2.53 9.25 7.62
CA ALA A 456 -3.19 9.62 6.37
C ALA A 456 -4.52 8.86 6.18
N MET A 457 -4.72 7.78 6.91
CA MET A 457 -5.91 6.93 6.87
C MET A 457 -6.95 7.36 7.91
N CYS A 458 -8.12 6.74 7.83
CA CYS A 458 -9.18 6.86 8.80
C CYS A 458 -9.38 5.54 9.54
N PRO A 459 -9.53 5.59 10.88
CA PRO A 459 -9.79 4.40 11.68
C PRO A 459 -11.21 3.87 11.43
N LEU A 460 -11.34 2.55 11.48
CA LEU A 460 -12.63 1.88 11.58
C LEU A 460 -12.96 1.64 13.05
N GLU A 461 -14.25 1.48 13.37
CA GLU A 461 -14.67 1.13 14.71
C GLU A 461 -14.19 -0.29 15.07
N GLY A 462 -13.35 -0.39 16.10
CA GLY A 462 -12.82 -1.67 16.62
C GLY A 462 -11.40 -2.04 16.14
N ALA A 463 -10.70 -2.81 16.99
CA ALA A 463 -9.44 -3.53 16.76
C ALA A 463 -8.25 -2.79 16.07
N GLY A 464 -8.28 -1.47 15.92
CA GLY A 464 -7.18 -0.70 15.34
C GLY A 464 -7.09 -0.80 13.81
N HIS A 465 -8.18 -1.17 13.15
CA HIS A 465 -8.26 -1.20 11.69
C HIS A 465 -8.31 0.20 11.09
N VAL A 466 -7.69 0.35 9.92
CA VAL A 466 -7.64 1.60 9.18
C VAL A 466 -7.84 1.33 7.70
N LEU A 467 -8.52 2.25 7.01
CA LEU A 467 -8.69 2.25 5.56
C LEU A 467 -8.44 3.66 5.02
N ARG A 468 -8.35 3.77 3.69
CA ARG A 468 -8.54 5.04 3.01
C ARG A 468 -9.84 5.68 3.47
N CYS A 469 -9.86 7.00 3.69
CA CYS A 469 -10.98 7.65 4.38
C CYS A 469 -12.33 7.52 3.68
N ASP A 470 -12.38 7.53 2.34
CA ASP A 470 -13.60 7.26 1.58
C ASP A 470 -14.06 5.79 1.71
N ALA A 471 -13.13 4.83 1.62
CA ALA A 471 -13.40 3.42 1.84
C ALA A 471 -13.85 3.15 3.29
N ALA A 472 -13.30 3.89 4.27
CA ALA A 472 -13.68 3.81 5.67
C ALA A 472 -15.12 4.30 5.89
N ALA A 473 -15.47 5.45 5.33
CA ALA A 473 -16.83 5.98 5.40
C ALA A 473 -17.83 5.04 4.71
N ALA A 474 -17.49 4.56 3.51
CA ALA A 474 -18.30 3.58 2.78
C ALA A 474 -18.48 2.28 3.58
N TYR A 475 -17.42 1.79 4.22
CA TYR A 475 -17.46 0.60 5.07
C TYR A 475 -18.37 0.82 6.28
N GLN A 476 -18.32 1.97 6.95
CA GLN A 476 -19.17 2.28 8.10
C GLN A 476 -20.66 2.27 7.71
N VAL A 477 -21.01 2.90 6.59
CA VAL A 477 -22.39 2.88 6.07
C VAL A 477 -22.82 1.46 5.70
N MET A 478 -21.96 0.69 5.04
CA MET A 478 -22.22 -0.71 4.69
C MET A 478 -22.42 -1.57 5.95
N SER A 479 -21.56 -1.39 6.96
CA SER A 479 -21.62 -2.12 8.24
C SER A 479 -22.88 -1.80 9.04
N SER A 480 -23.31 -0.53 9.03
CA SER A 480 -24.58 -0.11 9.62
C SER A 480 -25.79 -0.75 8.90
N ALA A 481 -25.79 -0.76 7.56
CA ALA A 481 -26.83 -1.44 6.78
C ALA A 481 -26.86 -2.96 7.03
N PHE A 482 -25.69 -3.60 7.17
CA PHE A 482 -25.56 -5.01 7.53
C PHE A 482 -26.11 -5.28 8.95
N ALA A 483 -25.81 -4.41 9.91
CA ALA A 483 -26.35 -4.49 11.26
C ALA A 483 -27.87 -4.39 11.30
N GLY A 484 -28.47 -3.57 10.42
CA GLY A 484 -29.91 -3.52 10.23
C GLY A 484 -30.53 -4.87 9.78
N ALA A 485 -29.78 -5.69 9.06
CA ALA A 485 -30.24 -7.00 8.57
C ALA A 485 -29.97 -8.16 9.54
N PHE A 486 -28.84 -8.15 10.25
CA PHE A 486 -28.39 -9.30 11.07
C PHE A 486 -28.28 -9.00 12.56
N GLY A 487 -28.49 -7.76 13.00
CA GLY A 487 -28.43 -7.34 14.41
C GLY A 487 -27.02 -7.14 14.96
N THR A 488 -25.97 -7.30 14.14
CA THR A 488 -24.56 -7.08 14.50
C THR A 488 -23.83 -6.39 13.36
N PRO A 489 -22.87 -5.49 13.62
CA PRO A 489 -22.03 -4.90 12.57
C PRO A 489 -21.19 -5.97 11.86
N LEU A 490 -20.62 -5.59 10.71
CA LEU A 490 -19.68 -6.46 9.99
C LEU A 490 -18.48 -6.80 10.88
N CYS A 491 -18.10 -8.07 10.87
CA CYS A 491 -16.92 -8.57 11.56
C CYS A 491 -15.72 -8.42 10.62
N LEU A 492 -14.62 -7.87 11.11
CA LEU A 492 -13.41 -7.55 10.35
C LEU A 492 -12.21 -8.29 10.95
N THR A 493 -11.39 -8.93 10.11
CA THR A 493 -10.13 -9.58 10.51
C THR A 493 -8.91 -8.83 10.01
N ASP A 494 -8.95 -8.33 8.78
CA ASP A 494 -7.85 -7.59 8.17
C ASP A 494 -8.33 -6.37 7.38
N SER A 495 -7.48 -5.35 7.32
CA SER A 495 -7.71 -4.08 6.64
C SER A 495 -6.41 -3.64 5.94
N TYR A 496 -5.95 -2.39 6.11
CA TYR A 496 -4.64 -1.97 5.63
C TYR A 496 -3.48 -2.87 6.10
N ARG A 497 -2.56 -3.21 5.17
CA ARG A 497 -1.35 -4.00 5.43
C ARG A 497 -0.09 -3.24 4.97
N SER A 498 0.77 -2.89 5.92
CA SER A 498 2.05 -2.21 5.63
C SER A 498 2.96 -3.08 4.76
N TYR A 499 3.92 -2.45 4.07
CA TYR A 499 4.88 -3.15 3.22
C TYR A 499 5.69 -4.19 4.01
N ALA A 500 6.13 -3.84 5.22
CA ALA A 500 6.84 -4.77 6.08
C ALA A 500 5.96 -5.95 6.54
N ALA A 501 4.68 -5.72 6.84
CA ALA A 501 3.74 -6.80 7.11
C ALA A 501 3.51 -7.68 5.87
N GLN A 502 3.52 -7.11 4.67
CA GLN A 502 3.50 -7.89 3.42
C GLN A 502 4.77 -8.74 3.28
N VAL A 503 5.96 -8.19 3.56
CA VAL A 503 7.23 -8.93 3.55
C VAL A 503 7.20 -10.10 4.54
N GLN A 504 6.71 -9.86 5.76
CA GLN A 504 6.57 -10.92 6.77
C GLN A 504 5.61 -12.01 6.30
N LEU A 505 4.39 -11.63 5.88
CA LEU A 505 3.38 -12.59 5.43
C LEU A 505 3.86 -13.40 4.22
N TYR A 506 4.57 -12.75 3.29
CA TYR A 506 5.15 -13.41 2.13
C TYR A 506 6.25 -14.40 2.50
N GLY A 507 7.09 -14.08 3.49
CA GLY A 507 8.09 -15.01 4.03
C GLY A 507 7.46 -16.23 4.74
N GLU A 508 6.30 -16.06 5.39
CA GLU A 508 5.59 -17.15 6.06
C GLU A 508 4.76 -18.01 5.09
N LYS A 509 4.14 -17.41 4.08
CA LYS A 509 3.17 -18.04 3.18
C LYS A 509 3.29 -17.56 1.73
N PRO A 510 4.40 -17.83 1.03
CA PRO A 510 4.69 -17.26 -0.30
C PRO A 510 3.69 -17.68 -1.39
N GLU A 511 3.03 -18.83 -1.27
CA GLU A 511 2.04 -19.30 -2.26
C GLU A 511 0.65 -18.65 -2.11
N LEU A 512 0.36 -18.08 -0.92
CA LEU A 512 -0.94 -17.50 -0.56
C LEU A 512 -0.89 -15.97 -0.42
N ALA A 513 0.31 -15.39 -0.34
CA ALA A 513 0.50 -13.96 -0.19
C ALA A 513 0.79 -13.29 -1.53
N ALA A 514 0.28 -12.08 -1.73
CA ALA A 514 0.70 -11.22 -2.83
C ALA A 514 2.16 -10.79 -2.64
N VAL A 515 2.89 -10.59 -3.75
CA VAL A 515 4.25 -10.03 -3.72
C VAL A 515 4.20 -8.68 -2.99
N PRO A 516 5.09 -8.41 -2.01
CA PRO A 516 5.07 -7.16 -1.28
C PRO A 516 5.11 -5.93 -2.20
N GLY A 517 4.26 -4.95 -1.93
CA GLY A 517 4.03 -3.79 -2.79
C GLY A 517 2.94 -3.97 -3.85
N THR A 518 2.30 -5.15 -3.93
CA THR A 518 1.22 -5.41 -4.91
C THR A 518 -0.12 -5.77 -4.27
N SER A 519 -0.18 -5.93 -2.94
CA SER A 519 -1.40 -6.34 -2.25
C SER A 519 -2.44 -5.21 -2.22
N ASN A 520 -3.71 -5.50 -2.51
CA ASN A 520 -4.79 -4.51 -2.39
C ASN A 520 -4.99 -3.99 -0.95
N HIS A 521 -4.65 -4.80 0.06
CA HIS A 521 -4.58 -4.33 1.46
C HIS A 521 -3.54 -3.22 1.64
N GLY A 522 -2.46 -3.23 0.87
CA GLY A 522 -1.44 -2.18 0.89
C GLY A 522 -1.92 -0.83 0.35
N TRP A 523 -3.10 -0.76 -0.27
CA TRP A 523 -3.71 0.52 -0.67
C TRP A 523 -4.71 1.05 0.35
N GLY A 524 -5.01 0.29 1.42
CA GLY A 524 -6.06 0.63 2.37
C GLY A 524 -7.46 0.55 1.75
N LEU A 525 -7.64 -0.31 0.74
CA LEU A 525 -8.89 -0.47 -0.03
C LEU A 525 -9.49 -1.87 0.10
N ALA A 526 -8.84 -2.79 0.79
CA ALA A 526 -9.33 -4.16 0.95
C ALA A 526 -9.62 -4.46 2.41
N VAL A 527 -10.63 -5.29 2.62
CA VAL A 527 -11.04 -5.82 3.92
C VAL A 527 -11.24 -7.32 3.85
N ASP A 528 -10.82 -8.03 4.90
CA ASP A 528 -11.15 -9.44 5.10
C ASP A 528 -12.19 -9.55 6.22
N LEU A 529 -13.32 -10.19 5.92
CA LEU A 529 -14.51 -10.20 6.77
C LEU A 529 -14.77 -11.56 7.41
N CYS A 530 -15.31 -11.54 8.63
CA CYS A 530 -15.69 -12.72 9.40
C CYS A 530 -17.20 -12.74 9.73
N GLY A 531 -17.63 -13.53 10.72
CA GLY A 531 -19.01 -13.52 11.23
C GLY A 531 -20.03 -14.21 10.32
N GLY A 532 -19.57 -15.08 9.42
CA GLY A 532 -20.36 -15.80 8.42
C GLY A 532 -20.02 -15.37 6.99
N VAL A 533 -19.48 -14.18 6.77
CA VAL A 533 -19.09 -13.71 5.43
C VAL A 533 -17.92 -14.53 4.86
N GLU A 534 -17.03 -15.05 5.72
CA GLU A 534 -15.86 -15.85 5.35
C GLU A 534 -16.16 -17.23 4.74
N ARG A 535 -17.43 -17.54 4.48
CA ARG A 535 -17.87 -18.83 3.93
C ARG A 535 -18.95 -18.63 2.87
N PHE A 536 -18.75 -19.23 1.71
CA PHE A 536 -19.78 -19.28 0.67
C PHE A 536 -21.06 -19.96 1.17
N GLY A 537 -22.20 -19.51 0.65
CA GLY A 537 -23.52 -20.10 0.91
C GLY A 537 -24.16 -19.71 2.25
N THR A 538 -23.49 -18.91 3.09
CA THR A 538 -24.12 -18.32 4.27
C THR A 538 -25.06 -17.17 3.88
N ALA A 539 -26.02 -16.86 4.75
CA ALA A 539 -26.92 -15.72 4.54
C ALA A 539 -26.14 -14.39 4.52
N GLN A 540 -25.10 -14.28 5.36
CA GLN A 540 -24.22 -13.12 5.46
C GLN A 540 -23.44 -12.89 4.17
N TYR A 541 -22.81 -13.93 3.61
CA TYR A 541 -22.12 -13.83 2.32
C TYR A 541 -23.09 -13.45 1.19
N ALA A 542 -24.26 -14.10 1.12
CA ALA A 542 -25.27 -13.79 0.10
C ALA A 542 -25.77 -12.34 0.18
N TRP A 543 -25.92 -11.79 1.39
CA TRP A 543 -26.23 -10.37 1.58
C TRP A 543 -25.13 -9.48 1.04
N MET A 544 -23.85 -9.76 1.35
CA MET A 544 -22.71 -9.00 0.86
C MET A 544 -22.66 -9.02 -0.67
N ALA A 545 -22.76 -10.21 -1.29
CA ALA A 545 -22.75 -10.36 -2.74
C ALA A 545 -23.86 -9.57 -3.44
N THR A 546 -25.00 -9.38 -2.77
CA THR A 546 -26.13 -8.62 -3.33
C THR A 546 -26.02 -7.12 -3.09
N ASN A 547 -25.45 -6.69 -1.97
CA ASN A 547 -25.58 -5.30 -1.49
C ASN A 547 -24.28 -4.50 -1.47
N ALA A 548 -23.11 -5.14 -1.35
CA ALA A 548 -21.82 -4.46 -1.15
C ALA A 548 -21.52 -3.42 -2.24
N GLY A 549 -21.89 -3.73 -3.50
CA GLY A 549 -21.68 -2.83 -4.64
C GLY A 549 -22.38 -1.49 -4.52
N ARG A 550 -23.49 -1.40 -3.75
CA ARG A 550 -24.20 -0.15 -3.48
C ARG A 550 -23.42 0.81 -2.60
N PHE A 551 -22.40 0.29 -1.91
CA PHE A 551 -21.49 1.04 -1.04
C PHE A 551 -20.09 1.10 -1.66
N GLY A 552 -19.94 0.74 -2.94
CA GLY A 552 -18.66 0.75 -3.63
C GLY A 552 -17.71 -0.41 -3.31
N PHE A 553 -18.16 -1.45 -2.61
CA PHE A 553 -17.38 -2.66 -2.35
C PHE A 553 -17.73 -3.78 -3.33
N VAL A 554 -16.72 -4.49 -3.84
CA VAL A 554 -16.87 -5.59 -4.79
C VAL A 554 -16.22 -6.86 -4.27
N HIS A 555 -16.79 -8.01 -4.62
CA HIS A 555 -16.12 -9.31 -4.47
C HIS A 555 -15.30 -9.56 -5.75
N PRO A 556 -13.97 -9.61 -5.68
CA PRO A 556 -13.15 -9.74 -6.88
C PRO A 556 -13.36 -11.07 -7.58
N ARG A 557 -13.38 -11.06 -8.92
CA ARG A 557 -13.61 -12.28 -9.70
C ARG A 557 -12.59 -13.38 -9.41
N TRP A 558 -11.33 -13.03 -9.12
CA TRP A 558 -10.30 -14.02 -8.80
C TRP A 558 -10.56 -14.74 -7.46
N ALA A 559 -11.28 -14.10 -6.54
CA ALA A 559 -11.63 -14.61 -5.21
C ALA A 559 -12.91 -15.46 -5.20
N ASP A 560 -13.62 -15.51 -6.33
CA ASP A 560 -14.90 -16.23 -6.47
C ASP A 560 -14.70 -17.74 -6.67
N LEU A 561 -15.75 -18.51 -6.37
CA LEU A 561 -15.79 -19.98 -6.47
C LEU A 561 -15.34 -20.47 -7.85
N GLY A 562 -14.38 -21.41 -7.87
CA GLY A 562 -13.96 -22.12 -9.08
C GLY A 562 -12.81 -21.46 -9.83
N ASN A 563 -12.17 -20.44 -9.26
CA ASN A 563 -11.00 -19.77 -9.83
C ASN A 563 -9.67 -20.23 -9.23
N GLY A 564 -9.68 -21.16 -8.27
CA GLY A 564 -8.48 -21.79 -7.70
C GLY A 564 -7.76 -20.97 -6.62
N ARG A 565 -8.31 -19.80 -6.24
CA ARG A 565 -7.89 -18.96 -5.11
C ARG A 565 -9.12 -18.35 -4.44
N GLU A 566 -9.99 -19.22 -3.94
CA GLU A 566 -11.26 -18.82 -3.37
C GLU A 566 -11.07 -18.08 -2.03
N GLU A 567 -11.53 -16.83 -1.98
CA GLU A 567 -11.47 -15.96 -0.79
C GLU A 567 -12.83 -15.29 -0.56
N PRO A 568 -13.83 -16.00 0.00
CA PRO A 568 -15.17 -15.43 0.27
C PRO A 568 -15.14 -14.28 1.28
N TRP A 569 -14.08 -14.19 2.09
CA TRP A 569 -13.89 -13.13 3.07
C TRP A 569 -13.35 -11.83 2.47
N HIS A 570 -12.76 -11.85 1.27
CA HIS A 570 -11.99 -10.71 0.73
C HIS A 570 -12.85 -9.77 -0.10
N TRP A 571 -12.91 -8.48 0.27
CA TRP A 571 -13.70 -7.47 -0.44
C TRP A 571 -12.87 -6.22 -0.72
N GLU A 572 -13.04 -5.65 -1.91
CA GLU A 572 -12.26 -4.51 -2.39
C GLU A 572 -13.16 -3.29 -2.62
N TYR A 573 -12.72 -2.12 -2.19
CA TYR A 573 -13.39 -0.85 -2.47
C TYR A 573 -12.98 -0.32 -3.85
N ALA A 574 -13.96 -0.19 -4.74
CA ALA A 574 -13.81 0.29 -6.11
C ALA A 574 -14.35 1.71 -6.34
N GLY A 575 -14.88 2.36 -5.30
CA GLY A 575 -15.62 3.63 -5.42
C GLY A 575 -17.13 3.41 -5.58
N ALA A 576 -17.91 4.37 -5.09
CA ALA A 576 -19.38 4.39 -5.20
C ALA A 576 -19.87 5.04 -6.49
#